data_AF-A0A7J3W896-F1
#
_entry.id   AF-A0A7J3W896-F1
#
_cell.length_a   1.000
_cell.length_b   1.000
_cell.length_c   1.000
_cell.angle_alpha   90.00
_cell.angle_beta   90.00
_cell.angle_gamma   90.00
#
_symmetry.space_group_name_H-M   'P 1'
#
loop_
_entity.id
_entity.type
_entity.pdbx_description
1 polymer ?
#
loop_
_entity_poly.entity_id
_entity_poly.type
_entity_poly.pdbx_seq_one_letter_code
_entity_poly.pdbx_strand_id
1 'polypeptide(L)' 'IFERGYILASKNRKSLIPTRMGIKVFSYLNDRFGPLISEETTRKLEEAMWLIENGKLNYQDIVRTLRVEIDNIRSIS' A
#
# COMPACT_ATOMS: atom_id res chain seq x y z
N ILE A 1 5.07 -10.42 -4.57
CA ILE A 1 4.20 -11.14 -3.59
C ILE A 1 4.48 -12.65 -3.52
N PHE A 2 4.76 -13.33 -4.63
CA PHE A 2 5.17 -14.75 -4.63
C PHE A 2 6.53 -15.02 -4.00
N GLU A 3 7.56 -14.25 -4.37
CA GLU A 3 8.92 -14.38 -3.79
C GLU A 3 8.94 -14.13 -2.27
N ARG A 4 8.02 -13.29 -1.78
CA ARG A 4 7.83 -13.04 -0.35
C ARG A 4 7.06 -14.15 0.37
N GLY A 5 6.58 -15.16 -0.35
CA GLY A 5 5.83 -16.28 0.20
C GLY A 5 4.42 -15.93 0.68
N TYR A 6 3.86 -14.79 0.26
CA TYR A 6 2.51 -14.35 0.71
C TYR A 6 1.39 -15.01 -0.07
N ILE A 7 1.67 -15.48 -1.29
CA ILE A 7 0.70 -16.11 -2.19
C ILE A 7 1.34 -17.32 -2.87
N LEU A 8 0.54 -18.36 -3.10
CA LEU A 8 0.86 -19.54 -3.89
C LEU A 8 -0.09 -19.65 -5.10
N ALA A 9 0.40 -20.19 -6.20
CA ALA A 9 -0.43 -20.52 -7.36
C ALA A 9 -1.03 -21.92 -7.19
N SER A 10 -2.35 -22.04 -7.30
CA SER A 10 -3.02 -23.34 -7.34
C SER A 10 -2.71 -24.04 -8.66
N LYS A 11 -2.04 -25.20 -8.58
CA LYS A 11 -1.69 -26.02 -9.76
C LYS A 11 -2.93 -26.45 -10.57
N ASN A 12 -4.07 -26.64 -9.91
CA ASN A 12 -5.25 -27.25 -10.53
C ASN A 12 -6.37 -26.24 -10.85
N ARG A 13 -6.41 -25.08 -10.17
CA ARG A 13 -7.56 -24.15 -10.26
C ARG A 13 -7.21 -22.78 -10.87
N LYS A 14 -5.98 -22.58 -11.37
CA LYS A 14 -5.48 -21.28 -11.87
C LYS A 14 -5.80 -20.10 -10.93
N SER A 15 -5.86 -20.35 -9.63
CA SER A 15 -6.21 -19.38 -8.61
C SER A 15 -5.02 -19.02 -7.74
N LEU A 16 -5.03 -17.80 -7.20
CA LEU A 16 -4.06 -17.34 -6.22
C LEU A 16 -4.57 -17.66 -4.81
N ILE A 17 -3.76 -18.36 -4.03
CA ILE A 17 -4.11 -18.77 -2.67
C ILE A 17 -3.20 -18.01 -1.70
N PRO A 18 -3.75 -17.21 -0.77
CA PRO A 18 -2.95 -16.54 0.24
C PRO A 18 -2.38 -17.57 1.23
N THR A 19 -1.13 -17.39 1.63
CA THR A 19 -0.52 -18.24 2.67
C THR A 19 -0.90 -17.77 4.06
N ARG A 20 -0.73 -18.63 5.08
CA ARG A 20 -0.89 -18.21 6.48
C ARG A 20 0.01 -17.01 6.83
N MET A 21 1.20 -16.94 6.23
CA MET A 21 2.11 -15.81 6.42
C MET A 21 1.57 -14.55 5.75
N GLY A 22 1.10 -14.65 4.50
CA GLY A 22 0.50 -13.53 3.78
C GLY A 22 -0.71 -12.95 4.51
N ILE A 23 -1.58 -13.81 5.04
CA ILE A 23 -2.74 -13.39 5.84
C ILE A 23 -2.28 -12.65 7.11
N LYS A 24 -1.33 -13.21 7.87
CA LYS A 24 -0.84 -12.57 9.10
C LYS A 24 -0.21 -11.20 8.84
N VAL A 25 0.60 -11.08 7.79
CA VAL A 25 1.22 -9.81 7.40
C VAL A 25 0.15 -8.80 7.00
N PHE A 26 -0.81 -9.22 6.16
CA PHE A 26 -1.89 -8.33 5.75
C PHE A 26 -2.74 -7.88 6.94
N SER A 27 -3.17 -8.78 7.82
CA SER A 27 -3.92 -8.43 9.04
C SER A 27 -3.15 -7.44 9.91
N TYR A 28 -1.87 -7.70 10.19
CA TYR A 28 -1.05 -6.78 10.97
C TYR A 28 -0.99 -5.39 10.35
N LEU A 29 -0.77 -5.31 9.02
CA LEU A 29 -0.70 -4.04 8.32
C LEU A 29 -2.04 -3.31 8.29
N ASN A 30 -3.13 -4.04 8.09
CA ASN A 30 -4.48 -3.48 8.08
C ASN A 30 -4.89 -2.96 9.45
N ASP A 31 -4.58 -3.69 10.53
CA ASP A 31 -4.97 -3.31 11.88
C ASP A 31 -4.18 -2.11 12.40
N ARG A 32 -2.92 -1.93 11.95
CA ARG A 32 -2.02 -0.87 12.43
C ARG A 32 -1.91 0.33 11.49
N PHE A 33 -2.04 0.09 10.19
CA PHE A 33 -1.79 1.08 9.14
C PHE A 33 -2.91 1.11 8.09
N GLY A 34 -4.11 0.59 8.42
CA GLY A 34 -5.26 0.50 7.51
C GLY A 34 -5.53 1.77 6.69
N PRO A 35 -5.55 2.98 7.30
CA PRO A 35 -5.74 4.23 6.55
C PRO A 35 -4.68 4.49 5.48
N LEU A 36 -3.45 4.01 5.66
CA LEU A 36 -2.35 4.21 4.69
C LEU A 36 -2.36 3.17 3.57
N ILE A 37 -2.81 1.95 3.84
CA ILE A 37 -2.80 0.84 2.88
C ILE A 37 -4.15 0.60 2.21
N SER A 38 -5.11 1.51 2.41
CA SER A 38 -6.44 1.37 1.83
C SER A 38 -6.41 1.52 0.30
N GLU A 39 -7.40 0.93 -0.37
CA GLU A 39 -7.59 1.09 -1.83
C GLU A 39 -7.79 2.57 -2.19
N GLU A 40 -8.56 3.30 -1.38
CA GLU A 40 -8.82 4.73 -1.57
C GLU A 40 -7.54 5.57 -1.48
N THR A 41 -6.66 5.25 -0.53
CA THR A 41 -5.36 5.92 -0.39
C THR A 41 -4.47 5.63 -1.59
N THR A 42 -4.46 4.38 -2.06
CA THR A 42 -3.72 3.97 -3.27
C THR A 42 -4.24 4.72 -4.50
N ARG A 43 -5.56 4.78 -4.68
CA ARG A 43 -6.22 5.50 -5.79
C ARG A 43 -5.86 6.98 -5.81
N LYS A 44 -5.92 7.66 -4.67
CA LYS A 44 -5.53 9.09 -4.56
C LYS A 44 -4.07 9.31 -4.92
N LEU A 45 -3.18 8.42 -4.50
CA LEU A 45 -1.76 8.51 -4.82
C LEU A 45 -1.51 8.33 -6.31
N GLU A 46 -2.17 7.35 -6.95
CA GLU A 46 -2.08 7.14 -8.40
C GLU A 46 -2.60 8.34 -9.18
N GLU A 47 -3.72 8.94 -8.76
CA GLU A 47 -4.26 10.17 -9.35
C GLU A 47 -3.28 11.34 -9.24
N ALA A 48 -2.65 11.52 -8.07
CA ALA A 48 -1.64 12.54 -7.88
C ALA A 48 -0.39 12.31 -8.76
N MET A 49 0.07 11.07 -8.91
CA MET A 49 1.18 10.73 -9.81
C MET A 49 0.85 11.06 -11.26
N TRP A 50 -0.36 10.75 -11.72
CA TRP A 50 -0.82 11.09 -13.06
C TRP A 50 -0.86 12.61 -13.28
N LEU A 51 -1.34 13.39 -12.30
CA LEU A 51 -1.35 14.85 -12.38
C LEU A 51 0.06 15.44 -12.45
N ILE A 52 1.03 14.87 -11.71
CA ILE A 52 2.44 15.27 -11.77
C ILE A 52 3.02 14.97 -13.16
N GLU A 53 2.80 13.77 -13.69
CA GLU A 53 3.27 13.38 -15.02
C GLU A 53 2.75 14.32 -16.10
N ASN A 54 1.51 14.81 -15.95
CA ASN A 54 0.89 15.78 -16.85
C ASN A 54 1.27 17.25 -16.55
N GLY A 55 2.20 17.51 -15.61
CA GLY A 55 2.65 18.85 -15.24
C GLY A 55 1.61 19.69 -14.51
N LYS A 56 0.54 19.09 -14.00
CA LYS A 56 -0.60 19.77 -13.34
C LYS A 56 -0.41 19.91 -11.82
N LEU A 57 0.56 19.22 -11.24
CA LEU A 57 0.80 19.21 -9.79
C LEU A 57 2.30 19.14 -9.49
N ASN A 58 2.76 19.81 -8.42
CA ASN A 58 4.15 19.82 -8.02
C ASN A 58 4.46 18.65 -7.07
N TYR A 59 5.43 17.80 -7.45
CA TYR A 59 5.81 16.63 -6.67
C TYR A 59 6.28 16.96 -5.24
N GLN A 60 6.85 18.16 -5.01
CA GLN A 60 7.35 18.54 -3.69
C GLN A 60 6.26 18.66 -2.64
N ASP A 61 5.06 19.06 -3.04
CA ASP A 61 3.93 19.20 -2.13
C ASP A 61 3.40 17.82 -1.69
N ILE A 62 3.41 16.83 -2.59
CA ILE A 62 3.08 15.44 -2.25
C ILE A 62 4.12 14.83 -1.30
N VAL A 63 5.41 15.02 -1.57
CA VAL A 63 6.49 14.51 -0.71
C VAL A 63 6.39 15.09 0.70
N ARG A 64 6.03 16.37 0.84
CA ARG A 64 5.82 17.01 2.14
C ARG A 64 4.64 16.39 2.88
N THR A 65 3.52 16.14 2.20
CA THR A 65 2.34 15.49 2.78
C THR A 65 2.65 14.06 3.25
N LEU A 66 3.30 13.24 2.40
CA LEU A 66 3.70 11.88 2.75
C LEU A 66 4.66 11.85 3.96
N ARG A 67 5.57 12.82 4.05
CA ARG A 67 6.47 12.97 5.21
C ARG A 67 5.69 13.14 6.51
N VAL A 68 4.70 14.04 6.52
CA VAL A 68 3.85 14.31 7.68
C VAL A 68 3.05 13.07 8.07
N GLU A 69 2.49 12.35 7.09
CA GLU A 69 1.79 11.09 7.34
C GLU A 69 2.69 10.04 8.00
N ILE A 70 3.94 9.88 7.52
CA ILE A 70 4.92 8.96 8.10
C ILE A 70 5.31 9.36 9.53
N ASP A 71 5.51 10.66 9.80
CA ASP A 71 5.89 11.14 11.13
C ASP A 71 4.75 10.96 12.15
N ASN A 72 3.49 11.08 11.73
CA ASN A 72 2.31 10.79 12.55
C ASN A 72 2.21 9.30 12.93
N ILE A 73 2.65 8.39 12.07
CA ILE A 73 2.69 6.95 12.41
C ILE A 73 3.74 6.67 13.49
N ARG A 74 4.92 7.30 13.38
CA ARG A 74 6.04 7.08 14.30
C ARG A 74 5.78 7.59 15.71
N SER A 75 4.95 8.61 15.85
CA SER A 75 4.59 9.20 17.14
C SER A 75 3.50 8.42 17.87
N ILE A 76 2.93 7.38 17.25
CA ILE A 76 1.94 6.46 17.84
C ILE A 76 2.58 5.12 18.26
N SER A 77 3.85 4.85 17.89
CA SER A 77 4.65 3.70 18.35
C SER A 77 5.53 4.05 19.54
#